data_AF-A0A381KNM2-F1
#
_entry.id   AF-A0A381KNM2-F1
#
_cell.length_a   1.000
_cell.length_b   1.000
_cell.length_c   1.000
_cell.angle_alpha   90.00
_cell.angle_beta   90.00
_cell.angle_gamma   90.00
#
_symmetry.space_group_name_H-M   'P 1'
#
loop_
_entity.id
_entity.type
_entity.pdbx_description
1 polymer ?
#
loop_
_entity_poly.entity_id
_entity_poly.type
_entity_poly.pdbx_seq_one_letter_code
_entity_poly.pdbx_strand_id
1 'polypeptide(L)'
;MDVLARRTPGFTPADIENLMNEAAILTARKREKKIKMETIEEAITKVIAGVAKKSKVISEKERRLTAYHEGGHAVCAHVLEEVSPVHQVTIVPRGRAGGFTMQLPVEDKFYATKNEMKENIVVLLGGRVAEELVLKDVSTGASNDLERVTATARSMVTKYGMSSKLGPMSFDSDDEVFLGNSFSSKRNYSEEVAFEIDQETKRIVDGAYDKTRSILQENMDRLEYVAQALLIYETLDAEQFVKAFNKELPLNEIENAVTEENSSKEVEEQLNYKIRKDEEERNNVIDINKNLEDKSDKDK
;
A
#
# COMPACT_ATOMS: atom_id res chain seq x y z
N MET A 1 0.93 -24.16 8.95
CA MET A 1 1.29 -23.34 10.13
C MET A 1 2.46 -22.42 9.81
N ASP A 2 3.46 -22.89 9.05
CA ASP A 2 4.68 -22.11 8.74
C ASP A 2 4.41 -20.76 8.07
N VAL A 3 3.43 -20.66 7.17
CA VAL A 3 3.05 -19.38 6.54
C VAL A 3 2.46 -18.39 7.55
N LEU A 4 1.65 -18.85 8.53
CA LEU A 4 1.11 -17.98 9.57
C LEU A 4 2.22 -17.41 10.45
N ALA A 5 3.14 -18.27 10.89
CA ALA A 5 4.26 -17.87 11.73
C ALA A 5 5.13 -16.80 11.04
N ARG A 6 5.42 -16.99 9.75
CA ARG A 6 6.18 -16.03 8.95
C ARG A 6 5.43 -14.72 8.68
N ARG A 7 4.09 -14.72 8.74
CA ARG A 7 3.25 -13.52 8.55
C ARG A 7 3.00 -12.72 9.82
N THR A 8 3.32 -13.27 10.99
CA THR A 8 3.22 -12.59 12.28
C THR A 8 4.57 -12.41 12.98
N PRO A 9 5.66 -12.03 12.29
CA PRO A 9 6.94 -11.83 12.94
C PRO A 9 6.83 -10.62 13.88
N GLY A 10 7.33 -10.77 15.11
CA GLY A 10 7.27 -9.72 16.13
C GLY A 10 5.90 -9.53 16.80
N PHE A 11 4.89 -10.34 16.47
CA PHE A 11 3.61 -10.30 17.19
C PHE A 11 3.79 -10.78 18.63
N THR A 12 3.26 -10.03 19.57
CA THR A 12 3.18 -10.44 20.97
C THR A 12 2.05 -11.45 21.18
N PRO A 13 2.01 -12.19 22.31
CA PRO A 13 0.87 -13.05 22.63
C PRO A 13 -0.47 -12.31 22.60
N ALA A 14 -0.48 -11.03 22.99
CA ALA A 14 -1.67 -10.18 22.92
C ALA A 14 -2.09 -9.87 21.47
N ASP A 15 -1.14 -9.67 20.56
CA ASP A 15 -1.43 -9.45 19.14
C ASP A 15 -2.01 -10.72 18.49
N ILE A 16 -1.51 -11.90 18.87
CA ILE A 16 -2.03 -13.19 18.41
C ILE A 16 -3.45 -13.44 18.95
N GLU A 17 -3.71 -13.11 20.21
CA GLU A 17 -5.06 -13.19 20.79
C GLU A 17 -6.03 -12.25 20.05
N ASN A 18 -5.62 -11.00 19.85
CA ASN A 18 -6.40 -10.00 19.11
C ASN A 18 -6.67 -10.46 17.66
N LEU A 19 -5.65 -10.99 16.99
CA LEU A 19 -5.75 -11.58 15.66
C LEU A 19 -6.82 -12.69 15.61
N MET A 20 -6.77 -13.63 16.55
CA MET A 20 -7.71 -14.76 16.58
C MET A 20 -9.13 -14.30 16.88
N ASN A 21 -9.30 -13.29 17.73
CA ASN A 21 -10.59 -12.67 17.98
C ASN A 21 -11.15 -12.00 16.71
N GLU A 22 -10.31 -11.27 15.97
CA GLU A 22 -10.69 -10.66 14.70
C GLU A 22 -11.08 -11.70 13.64
N ALA A 23 -10.34 -12.80 13.55
CA ALA A 23 -10.70 -13.91 12.67
C ALA A 23 -12.06 -14.54 13.04
N ALA A 24 -12.36 -14.67 14.33
CA ALA A 24 -13.66 -15.15 14.80
C ALA A 24 -14.81 -14.18 14.43
N ILE A 25 -14.61 -12.87 14.64
CA ILE A 25 -15.59 -11.83 14.29
C ILE A 25 -15.85 -11.82 12.78
N LEU A 26 -14.81 -11.91 11.96
CA LEU A 26 -14.95 -11.96 10.50
C LEU A 26 -15.69 -13.22 10.05
N THR A 27 -15.40 -14.37 10.66
CA THR A 27 -16.10 -15.64 10.39
C THR A 27 -17.59 -15.54 10.73
N ALA A 28 -17.91 -14.96 11.90
CA ALA A 28 -19.29 -14.76 12.34
C ALA A 28 -20.04 -13.79 11.41
N ARG A 29 -19.40 -12.71 10.94
CA ARG A 29 -19.99 -11.78 9.96
C ARG A 29 -20.32 -12.46 8.63
N LYS A 30 -19.49 -13.41 8.19
CA LYS A 30 -19.77 -14.25 7.00
C LYS A 30 -20.82 -15.35 7.26
N ARG A 31 -21.35 -15.45 8.48
CA ARG A 31 -22.27 -16.52 8.94
C ARG A 31 -21.66 -17.93 8.79
N GLU A 32 -20.34 -18.02 8.84
CA GLU A 32 -19.63 -19.30 8.80
C GLU A 32 -19.48 -19.88 10.21
N LYS A 33 -19.40 -21.21 10.32
CA LYS A 33 -19.29 -21.92 11.61
C LYS A 33 -17.85 -22.32 11.96
N LYS A 34 -16.90 -22.17 11.03
CA LYS A 34 -15.50 -22.56 11.21
C LYS A 34 -14.61 -21.45 10.68
N ILE A 35 -13.57 -21.12 11.45
CA ILE A 35 -12.55 -20.16 11.02
C ILE A 35 -11.71 -20.86 9.95
N LYS A 36 -11.73 -20.31 8.73
CA LYS A 36 -10.91 -20.75 7.60
C LYS A 36 -9.58 -20.01 7.57
N MET A 37 -8.58 -20.59 6.91
CA MET A 37 -7.26 -19.99 6.73
C MET A 37 -7.34 -18.60 6.08
N GLU A 38 -8.13 -18.45 5.02
CA GLU A 38 -8.40 -17.16 4.36
C GLU A 38 -8.90 -16.08 5.33
N THR A 39 -9.71 -16.46 6.32
CA THR A 39 -10.23 -15.51 7.31
C THR A 39 -9.16 -15.12 8.34
N ILE A 40 -8.23 -16.03 8.67
CA ILE A 40 -7.07 -15.71 9.50
C ILE A 40 -6.13 -14.76 8.74
N GLU A 41 -5.88 -15.02 7.47
CA GLU A 41 -5.04 -14.17 6.62
C GLU A 41 -5.62 -12.75 6.46
N GLU A 42 -6.94 -12.63 6.28
CA GLU A 42 -7.62 -11.34 6.27
C GLU A 42 -7.52 -10.64 7.64
N ALA A 43 -7.59 -11.39 8.74
CA ALA A 43 -7.42 -10.85 10.09
C ALA A 43 -5.99 -10.35 10.33
N ILE A 44 -4.95 -11.09 9.89
CA ILE A 44 -3.55 -10.65 9.95
C ILE A 44 -3.40 -9.33 9.20
N THR A 45 -3.92 -9.29 7.98
CA THR A 45 -3.88 -8.09 7.14
C THR A 45 -4.60 -6.93 7.80
N LYS A 46 -5.73 -7.17 8.49
CA LYS A 46 -6.46 -6.16 9.26
C LYS A 46 -5.65 -5.64 10.46
N VAL A 47 -4.93 -6.51 11.18
CA VAL A 47 -4.08 -6.10 12.31
C VAL A 47 -2.90 -5.26 11.83
N ILE A 48 -2.27 -5.63 10.71
CA ILE A 48 -1.09 -4.93 10.17
C ILE A 48 -1.47 -3.61 9.48
N ALA A 49 -2.42 -3.66 8.55
CA ALA A 49 -2.74 -2.54 7.65
C ALA A 49 -4.06 -1.80 8.01
N GLY A 50 -4.83 -2.32 8.95
CA GLY A 50 -6.13 -1.78 9.34
C GLY A 50 -7.30 -2.29 8.49
N VAL A 51 -8.48 -1.71 8.74
CA VAL A 51 -9.73 -2.14 8.09
C VAL A 51 -9.76 -1.72 6.62
N ALA A 52 -10.15 -2.64 5.75
CA ALA A 52 -10.39 -2.36 4.33
C ALA A 52 -11.56 -1.37 4.16
N LYS A 53 -11.33 -0.32 3.37
CA LYS A 53 -12.32 0.73 3.08
C LYS A 53 -12.97 0.51 1.72
N LYS A 54 -13.72 -0.58 1.57
CA LYS A 54 -14.40 -0.94 0.30
C LYS A 54 -15.43 0.10 -0.17
N SER A 55 -15.98 0.93 0.74
CA SER A 55 -16.95 1.97 0.41
C SER A 55 -16.33 3.33 0.06
N LYS A 56 -15.00 3.47 0.16
CA LYS A 56 -14.34 4.73 -0.21
C LYS A 56 -14.33 4.81 -1.73
N VAL A 57 -15.05 5.79 -2.28
CA VAL A 57 -14.98 6.12 -3.71
C VAL A 57 -13.57 6.65 -3.97
N ILE A 58 -12.78 5.92 -4.76
CA ILE A 58 -11.44 6.32 -5.20
C ILE A 58 -11.53 6.64 -6.68
N SER A 59 -10.99 7.79 -7.09
CA SER A 59 -10.95 8.17 -8.49
C SER A 59 -10.08 7.20 -9.31
N GLU A 60 -10.36 7.02 -10.59
CA GLU A 60 -9.51 6.19 -11.46
C GLU A 60 -8.05 6.68 -11.49
N LYS A 61 -7.85 8.00 -11.42
CA LYS A 61 -6.52 8.61 -11.34
C LYS A 61 -5.76 8.16 -10.08
N GLU A 62 -6.41 8.18 -8.92
CA GLU A 62 -5.81 7.70 -7.67
C GLU A 62 -5.61 6.18 -7.67
N ARG A 63 -6.54 5.40 -8.23
CA ARG A 63 -6.37 3.93 -8.38
C ARG A 63 -5.17 3.62 -9.25
N ARG A 64 -5.03 4.31 -10.39
CA ARG A 64 -3.88 4.20 -11.29
C ARG A 64 -2.59 4.58 -10.58
N LEU A 65 -2.58 5.68 -9.84
CA LEU A 65 -1.43 6.11 -9.06
C LEU A 65 -0.97 5.02 -8.08
N THR A 66 -1.89 4.49 -7.27
CA THR A 66 -1.60 3.41 -6.32
C THR A 66 -1.12 2.14 -7.04
N ALA A 67 -1.70 1.78 -8.19
CA ALA A 67 -1.29 0.59 -8.93
C ALA A 67 0.17 0.66 -9.41
N TYR A 68 0.60 1.81 -9.95
CA TYR A 68 2.00 2.00 -10.33
C TYR A 68 2.93 2.11 -9.12
N HIS A 69 2.46 2.74 -8.02
CA HIS A 69 3.22 2.85 -6.79
C HIS A 69 3.52 1.47 -6.17
N GLU A 70 2.50 0.66 -5.96
CA GLU A 70 2.64 -0.69 -5.40
C GLU A 70 3.35 -1.63 -6.39
N GLY A 71 3.06 -1.50 -7.69
CA GLY A 71 3.79 -2.22 -8.74
C GLY A 71 5.30 -1.92 -8.71
N GLY A 72 5.70 -0.67 -8.45
CA GLY A 72 7.09 -0.27 -8.31
C GLY A 72 7.80 -0.97 -7.15
N HIS A 73 7.17 -1.01 -5.97
CA HIS A 73 7.70 -1.77 -4.83
C HIS A 73 7.83 -3.26 -5.16
N ALA A 74 6.79 -3.86 -5.74
CA ALA A 74 6.74 -5.29 -6.00
C ALA A 74 7.77 -5.73 -7.05
N VAL A 75 7.92 -4.97 -8.15
CA VAL A 75 8.93 -5.24 -9.19
C VAL A 75 10.34 -5.15 -8.62
N CYS A 76 10.66 -4.09 -7.86
CA CYS A 76 11.96 -3.99 -7.21
C CYS A 76 12.21 -5.16 -6.25
N ALA A 77 11.21 -5.50 -5.42
CA ALA A 77 11.31 -6.61 -4.47
C ALA A 77 11.51 -7.97 -5.15
N HIS A 78 11.02 -8.16 -6.37
CA HIS A 78 11.15 -9.41 -7.10
C HIS A 78 12.49 -9.56 -7.84
N VAL A 79 13.07 -8.44 -8.29
CA VAL A 79 14.33 -8.44 -9.06
C VAL A 79 15.56 -8.52 -8.15
N LEU A 80 15.48 -7.98 -6.95
CA LEU A 80 16.58 -7.94 -5.99
C LEU A 80 16.77 -9.30 -5.29
N GLU A 81 18.02 -9.66 -5.00
CA GLU A 81 18.38 -10.99 -4.49
C GLU A 81 18.33 -11.07 -2.95
N GLU A 82 18.61 -9.96 -2.26
CA GLU A 82 18.78 -9.93 -0.81
C GLU A 82 17.49 -9.57 -0.05
N VAL A 83 16.38 -9.38 -0.77
CA VAL A 83 15.10 -8.97 -0.20
C VAL A 83 14.12 -10.13 -0.16
N SER A 84 13.20 -10.05 0.81
CA SER A 84 12.17 -11.08 0.95
C SER A 84 11.19 -11.05 -0.23
N PRO A 85 10.74 -12.22 -0.71
CA PRO A 85 9.83 -12.31 -1.85
C PRO A 85 8.49 -11.65 -1.55
N VAL A 86 7.86 -11.15 -2.61
CA VAL A 86 6.50 -10.59 -2.57
C VAL A 86 5.52 -11.70 -2.23
N HIS A 87 4.71 -11.45 -1.20
CA HIS A 87 3.64 -12.35 -0.77
C HIS A 87 2.27 -11.87 -1.23
N GLN A 88 2.05 -10.56 -1.22
CA GLN A 88 0.80 -9.95 -1.64
C GLN A 88 1.03 -8.50 -2.07
N VAL A 89 0.35 -8.06 -3.11
CA VAL A 89 0.31 -6.67 -3.56
C VAL A 89 -1.15 -6.28 -3.70
N THR A 90 -1.56 -5.13 -3.16
CA THR A 90 -2.95 -4.68 -3.26
C THR A 90 -3.06 -3.16 -3.39
N ILE A 91 -4.04 -2.73 -4.19
CA ILE A 91 -4.44 -1.32 -4.32
C ILE A 91 -5.72 -1.01 -3.53
N VAL A 92 -6.19 -1.96 -2.72
CA VAL A 92 -7.37 -1.78 -1.87
C VAL A 92 -6.97 -0.96 -0.64
N PRO A 93 -7.59 0.20 -0.40
CA PRO A 93 -7.22 1.07 0.71
C PRO A 93 -7.50 0.39 2.06
N ARG A 94 -6.50 0.42 2.96
CA ARG A 94 -6.63 -0.06 4.33
C ARG A 94 -6.12 0.98 5.31
N GLY A 95 -6.91 1.26 6.36
CA GLY A 95 -6.53 2.24 7.37
C GLY A 95 -6.20 3.62 6.77
N ARG A 96 -4.91 4.00 6.80
CA ARG A 96 -4.37 5.23 6.19
C ARG A 96 -3.67 5.00 4.85
N ALA A 97 -3.39 3.76 4.48
CA ALA A 97 -2.68 3.40 3.26
C ALA A 97 -3.64 3.31 2.05
N GLY A 98 -3.15 3.77 0.88
CA GLY A 98 -3.87 3.68 -0.39
C GLY A 98 -3.81 2.29 -1.03
N GLY A 99 -2.69 1.60 -0.81
CA GLY A 99 -2.40 0.21 -1.15
C GLY A 99 -1.26 -0.28 -0.26
N PHE A 100 -0.79 -1.50 -0.46
CA PHE A 100 0.47 -1.96 0.13
C PHE A 100 1.05 -3.17 -0.61
N THR A 101 2.37 -3.31 -0.49
CA THR A 101 3.16 -4.47 -0.93
C THR A 101 3.71 -5.19 0.30
N MET A 102 3.27 -6.43 0.52
CA MET A 102 3.71 -7.27 1.63
C MET A 102 4.77 -8.25 1.16
N GLN A 103 5.94 -8.21 1.79
CA GLN A 103 7.01 -9.18 1.62
C GLN A 103 6.96 -10.20 2.77
N LEU A 104 7.32 -11.45 2.50
CA LEU A 104 7.33 -12.51 3.51
C LEU A 104 8.75 -13.07 3.71
N PRO A 105 9.35 -12.93 4.89
CA PRO A 105 10.66 -13.50 5.19
C PRO A 105 10.67 -15.03 5.00
N VAL A 106 11.72 -15.54 4.34
CA VAL A 106 11.91 -16.98 4.13
C VAL A 106 12.55 -17.63 5.36
N GLU A 107 13.39 -16.88 6.06
CA GLU A 107 14.12 -17.29 7.26
C GLU A 107 14.10 -16.20 8.34
N ASP A 108 14.16 -16.61 9.60
CA ASP A 108 14.30 -15.70 10.73
C ASP A 108 15.76 -15.23 10.83
N LYS A 109 16.01 -13.96 10.50
CA LYS A 109 17.34 -13.35 10.56
C LYS A 109 17.51 -12.53 11.84
N PHE A 110 18.63 -12.75 12.53
CA PHE A 110 19.03 -11.93 13.68
C PHE A 110 19.79 -10.65 13.27
N TYR A 111 20.44 -10.66 12.10
CA TYR A 111 21.30 -9.58 11.64
C TYR A 111 20.93 -9.20 10.21
N ALA A 112 21.00 -7.90 9.90
CA ALA A 112 20.89 -7.38 8.54
C ALA A 112 22.27 -7.04 7.99
N THR A 113 22.55 -7.42 6.75
CA THR A 113 23.80 -7.07 6.06
C THR A 113 23.70 -5.69 5.38
N LYS A 114 24.86 -5.11 5.05
CA LYS A 114 24.93 -3.83 4.32
C LYS A 114 24.21 -3.89 2.97
N ASN A 115 24.25 -5.02 2.27
CA ASN A 115 23.60 -5.15 0.97
C ASN A 115 22.08 -5.26 1.14
N GLU A 116 21.60 -6.09 2.07
CA GLU A 116 20.18 -6.18 2.42
C GLU A 116 19.59 -4.80 2.77
N MET A 117 20.27 -4.01 3.60
CA MET A 117 19.81 -2.67 3.95
C MET A 117 19.74 -1.73 2.73
N LYS A 118 20.71 -1.82 1.80
CA LYS A 118 20.68 -1.04 0.55
C LYS A 118 19.53 -1.48 -0.36
N GLU A 119 19.32 -2.78 -0.50
CA GLU A 119 18.26 -3.31 -1.37
C GLU A 119 16.88 -3.02 -0.79
N ASN A 120 16.72 -3.04 0.54
CA ASN A 120 15.51 -2.56 1.20
C ASN A 120 15.24 -1.07 0.90
N ILE A 121 16.27 -0.22 0.87
CA ILE A 121 16.11 1.18 0.45
C ILE A 121 15.64 1.27 -1.01
N VAL A 122 16.18 0.44 -1.91
CA VAL A 122 15.75 0.37 -3.32
C VAL A 122 14.28 -0.04 -3.42
N VAL A 123 13.83 -1.04 -2.66
CA VAL A 123 12.41 -1.44 -2.61
C VAL A 123 11.54 -0.28 -2.15
N LEU A 124 11.91 0.41 -1.06
CA LEU A 124 11.15 1.55 -0.53
C LEU A 124 11.09 2.74 -1.51
N LEU A 125 12.10 2.94 -2.35
CA LEU A 125 12.08 3.98 -3.38
C LEU A 125 11.24 3.57 -4.61
N GLY A 126 10.92 2.29 -4.76
CA GLY A 126 10.21 1.73 -5.91
C GLY A 126 8.93 2.47 -6.27
N GLY A 127 8.05 2.72 -5.29
CA GLY A 127 6.79 3.42 -5.54
C GLY A 127 6.97 4.86 -6.04
N ARG A 128 7.84 5.65 -5.38
CA ARG A 128 8.17 7.03 -5.80
C ARG A 128 8.74 7.07 -7.22
N VAL A 129 9.69 6.19 -7.54
CA VAL A 129 10.36 6.19 -8.84
C VAL A 129 9.42 5.71 -9.94
N ALA A 130 8.54 4.75 -9.66
CA ALA A 130 7.50 4.31 -10.60
C ALA A 130 6.53 5.45 -10.95
N GLU A 131 6.08 6.24 -9.95
CA GLU A 131 5.28 7.44 -10.18
C GLU A 131 6.00 8.43 -11.11
N GLU A 132 7.26 8.78 -10.80
CA GLU A 132 8.04 9.71 -11.61
C GLU A 132 8.19 9.23 -13.06
N LEU A 133 8.53 7.96 -13.25
CA LEU A 133 8.81 7.40 -14.58
C LEU A 133 7.55 7.31 -15.44
N VAL A 134 6.44 6.85 -14.88
CA VAL A 134 5.21 6.56 -15.65
C VAL A 134 4.22 7.71 -15.61
N LEU A 135 3.96 8.27 -14.44
CA LEU A 135 2.94 9.32 -14.24
C LEU A 135 3.49 10.72 -14.51
N LYS A 136 4.82 10.86 -14.60
CA LYS A 136 5.52 12.15 -14.79
C LYS A 136 5.20 13.17 -13.70
N ASP A 137 4.83 12.69 -12.52
CA ASP A 137 4.48 13.46 -11.34
C ASP A 137 4.77 12.62 -10.09
N VAL A 138 4.89 13.28 -8.93
CA VAL A 138 5.19 12.63 -7.66
C VAL A 138 4.12 12.94 -6.62
N SER A 139 3.66 11.91 -5.93
CA SER A 139 2.56 12.00 -4.96
C SER A 139 3.03 12.25 -3.53
N THR A 140 2.12 12.60 -2.63
CA THR A 140 2.40 12.59 -1.17
C THR A 140 2.34 11.19 -0.56
N GLY A 141 1.98 10.16 -1.34
CA GLY A 141 1.82 8.77 -0.88
C GLY A 141 3.12 8.14 -0.37
N ALA A 142 4.25 8.47 -1.00
CA ALA A 142 5.57 7.93 -0.66
C ALA A 142 6.18 8.49 0.65
N SER A 143 5.45 9.29 1.44
CA SER A 143 6.01 9.96 2.62
C SER A 143 6.55 8.97 3.65
N ASN A 144 5.81 7.88 3.91
CA ASN A 144 6.21 6.84 4.87
C ASN A 144 7.45 6.08 4.37
N ASP A 145 7.53 5.82 3.06
CA ASP A 145 8.67 5.12 2.48
C ASP A 145 9.92 5.98 2.54
N LEU A 146 9.81 7.28 2.24
CA LEU A 146 10.93 8.24 2.34
C LEU A 146 11.43 8.42 3.78
N GLU A 147 10.53 8.40 4.77
CA GLU A 147 10.91 8.40 6.18
C GLU A 147 11.74 7.16 6.53
N ARG A 148 11.27 5.97 6.11
CA ARG A 148 11.97 4.70 6.32
C ARG A 148 13.30 4.63 5.56
N VAL A 149 13.36 5.14 4.33
CA VAL A 149 14.59 5.28 3.53
C VAL A 149 15.61 6.10 4.29
N THR A 150 15.20 7.28 4.78
CA THR A 150 16.08 8.20 5.50
C THR A 150 16.55 7.59 6.82
N ALA A 151 15.65 6.99 7.59
CA ALA A 151 15.98 6.35 8.86
C ALA A 151 16.95 5.16 8.68
N THR A 152 16.73 4.35 7.64
CA THR A 152 17.58 3.19 7.32
C THR A 152 18.96 3.65 6.87
N ALA A 153 19.05 4.56 5.89
CA ALA A 153 20.31 5.09 5.39
C ALA A 153 21.10 5.80 6.50
N ARG A 154 20.43 6.59 7.35
CA ARG A 154 21.08 7.23 8.49
C ARG A 154 21.60 6.18 9.48
N SER A 155 20.82 5.15 9.81
CA SER A 155 21.25 4.08 10.73
C SER A 155 22.44 3.29 10.18
N MET A 156 22.49 3.05 8.85
CA MET A 156 23.66 2.45 8.20
C MET A 156 24.93 3.27 8.50
N VAL A 157 24.83 4.60 8.49
CA VAL A 157 25.97 5.50 8.72
C VAL A 157 26.26 5.63 10.21
N THR A 158 25.25 5.90 11.04
CA THR A 158 25.44 6.31 12.44
C THR A 158 25.46 5.16 13.43
N LYS A 159 24.71 4.08 13.22
CA LYS A 159 24.63 2.96 14.17
C LYS A 159 25.55 1.81 13.77
N TYR A 160 25.58 1.50 12.47
CA TYR A 160 26.21 0.28 11.98
C TYR A 160 27.58 0.50 11.32
N GLY A 161 28.08 1.75 11.26
CA GLY A 161 29.42 2.05 10.73
C GLY A 161 29.62 1.61 9.27
N MET A 162 28.55 1.61 8.46
CA MET A 162 28.57 1.12 7.07
C MET A 162 29.03 2.17 6.06
N SER A 163 29.46 3.36 6.50
CA SER A 163 30.10 4.36 5.65
C SER A 163 31.59 4.06 5.48
N SER A 164 32.09 4.07 4.24
CA SER A 164 33.52 3.97 3.97
C SER A 164 34.29 5.23 4.36
N LYS A 165 33.62 6.38 4.45
CA LYS A 165 34.23 7.67 4.77
C LYS A 165 34.41 7.83 6.29
N LEU A 166 33.36 7.56 7.06
CA LEU A 166 33.37 7.67 8.52
C LEU A 166 33.94 6.42 9.22
N GLY A 167 34.03 5.30 8.50
CA GLY A 167 34.57 4.05 9.02
C GLY A 167 33.61 3.32 9.96
N PRO A 168 34.09 2.21 10.58
CA PRO A 168 33.28 1.33 11.42
C PRO A 168 33.12 1.88 12.85
N MET A 169 32.53 3.08 12.98
CA MET A 169 32.24 3.72 14.27
C MET A 169 30.74 3.92 14.45
N SER A 170 30.27 3.83 15.70
CA SER A 170 28.92 4.25 16.08
C SER A 170 28.94 5.69 16.56
N PHE A 171 28.06 6.50 15.99
CA PHE A 171 27.78 7.89 16.35
C PHE A 171 26.46 8.03 17.10
N ASP A 172 25.70 6.94 17.24
CA ASP A 172 24.46 6.94 18.00
C ASP A 172 24.77 6.72 19.49
N SER A 173 24.16 7.55 20.33
CA SER A 173 24.26 7.44 21.78
C SER A 173 22.99 6.75 22.29
N ASP A 174 23.06 5.45 22.53
CA ASP A 174 22.04 4.68 23.27
C ASP A 174 22.07 5.04 24.77
N ASP A 175 22.15 6.33 25.12
CA ASP A 175 21.85 6.75 26.48
C ASP A 175 20.33 6.65 26.62
N GLU A 176 19.88 5.50 27.15
CA GLU A 176 18.51 5.26 27.60
C GLU A 176 17.97 6.54 28.24
N VAL A 177 16.91 7.09 27.65
CA VAL A 177 16.17 8.24 28.19
C VAL A 177 15.46 7.76 29.46
N PHE A 178 16.21 7.68 30.55
CA PHE A 178 15.67 7.44 31.88
C PHE A 178 14.82 8.66 32.25
N LEU A 179 13.59 8.40 32.72
CA LEU A 179 12.51 9.36 32.93
C LEU A 179 12.98 10.77 33.34
N GLY A 180 12.72 11.78 32.51
CA GLY A 180 12.49 13.14 33.02
C GLY A 180 13.13 14.33 32.31
N ASN A 181 13.84 14.20 31.18
CA ASN A 181 14.34 15.39 30.46
C ASN A 181 14.60 15.16 28.96
N SER A 182 13.52 14.99 28.19
CA SER A 182 13.58 14.93 26.72
C SER A 182 13.60 16.32 26.12
N PHE A 183 14.75 17.02 26.13
CA PHE A 183 14.88 18.27 25.35
C PHE A 183 16.21 18.47 24.60
N SER A 184 17.19 17.58 24.73
CA SER A 184 18.35 17.60 23.84
C SER A 184 19.05 16.26 23.86
N SER A 185 18.84 15.44 22.83
CA SER A 185 19.81 14.40 22.48
C SER A 185 21.12 15.14 22.20
N LYS A 186 22.07 15.07 23.14
CA LYS A 186 23.40 15.61 22.93
C LYS A 186 24.06 14.77 21.85
N ARG A 187 24.24 15.35 20.67
CA ARG A 187 25.09 14.77 19.62
C ARG A 187 26.50 14.63 20.18
N ASN A 188 27.04 13.42 20.22
CA ASN A 188 28.40 13.15 20.70
C ASN A 188 29.46 13.30 19.59
N TYR A 189 29.21 14.17 18.61
CA TYR A 189 30.09 14.41 17.47
C TYR A 189 30.04 15.88 17.03
N SER A 190 31.08 16.33 16.33
CA SER A 190 31.19 17.72 15.86
C SER A 190 30.19 18.03 14.74
N GLU A 191 29.95 19.32 14.48
CA GLU A 191 29.15 19.75 13.32
C GLU A 191 29.76 19.29 11.98
N GLU A 192 31.08 19.19 11.90
CA GLU A 192 31.77 18.63 10.72
C GLU A 192 31.38 17.17 10.51
N VAL A 193 31.41 16.34 11.55
CA VAL A 193 30.97 14.94 11.48
C VAL A 193 29.47 14.85 11.17
N ALA A 194 28.64 15.74 11.75
CA ALA A 194 27.21 15.78 11.45
C ALA A 194 26.95 16.03 9.96
N PHE A 195 27.67 17.00 9.38
CA PHE A 195 27.62 17.30 7.95
C PHE A 195 28.09 16.11 7.09
N GLU A 196 29.14 15.40 7.51
CA GLU A 196 29.60 14.19 6.83
C GLU A 196 28.59 13.04 6.89
N ILE A 197 27.91 12.87 8.03
CA ILE A 197 26.81 11.90 8.17
C ILE A 197 25.69 12.21 7.17
N ASP A 198 25.30 13.47 7.07
CA ASP A 198 24.22 13.89 6.16
C ASP A 198 24.63 13.71 4.68
N GLN A 199 25.88 14.02 4.33
CA GLN A 199 26.41 13.74 2.98
C GLN A 199 26.42 12.25 2.65
N GLU A 200 26.89 11.40 3.58
CA GLU A 200 26.95 9.96 3.35
C GLU A 200 25.55 9.34 3.29
N THR A 201 24.61 9.83 4.11
CA THR A 201 23.20 9.43 4.06
C THR A 201 22.62 9.77 2.69
N LYS A 202 22.80 11.01 2.23
CA LYS A 202 22.35 11.46 0.91
C LYS A 202 22.97 10.61 -0.21
N ARG A 203 24.28 10.34 -0.15
CA ARG A 203 24.98 9.52 -1.15
C ARG A 203 24.41 8.09 -1.24
N ILE A 204 24.04 7.49 -0.10
CA ILE A 204 23.41 6.16 -0.07
C ILE A 204 22.03 6.22 -0.74
N VAL A 205 21.21 7.22 -0.38
CA VAL A 205 19.85 7.38 -0.91
C VAL A 205 19.88 7.67 -2.41
N ASP A 206 20.73 8.60 -2.87
CA ASP A 206 20.89 8.94 -4.29
C ASP A 206 21.30 7.72 -5.11
N GLY A 207 22.31 6.97 -4.64
CA GLY A 207 22.75 5.74 -5.32
C GLY A 207 21.68 4.65 -5.37
N ALA A 208 20.86 4.55 -4.32
CA ALA A 208 19.71 3.64 -4.32
C ALA A 208 18.60 4.13 -5.27
N TYR A 209 18.37 5.44 -5.37
CA TYR A 209 17.43 6.04 -6.31
C TYR A 209 17.80 5.73 -7.76
N ASP A 210 19.07 5.92 -8.12
CA ASP A 210 19.59 5.62 -9.45
C ASP A 210 19.49 4.12 -9.78
N LYS A 211 19.79 3.24 -8.82
CA LYS A 211 19.61 1.78 -8.97
C LYS A 211 18.14 1.43 -9.16
N THR A 212 17.24 2.02 -8.37
CA THR A 212 15.78 1.83 -8.49
C THR A 212 15.28 2.23 -9.87
N ARG A 213 15.72 3.41 -10.35
CA ARG A 213 15.37 3.93 -11.67
C ARG A 213 15.83 2.99 -12.79
N SER A 214 17.05 2.48 -12.70
CA SER A 214 17.60 1.53 -13.66
C SER A 214 16.78 0.24 -13.69
N ILE A 215 16.49 -0.36 -12.53
CA ILE A 215 15.68 -1.57 -12.41
C ILE A 215 14.29 -1.37 -13.04
N LEU A 216 13.58 -0.29 -12.69
CA LEU A 216 12.24 -0.03 -13.21
C LEU A 216 12.24 0.31 -14.70
N GLN A 217 13.28 0.95 -15.22
CA GLN A 217 13.43 1.20 -16.66
C GLN A 217 13.68 -0.09 -17.45
N GLU A 218 14.54 -0.97 -16.94
CA GLU A 218 14.82 -2.29 -17.54
C GLU A 218 13.61 -3.23 -17.49
N ASN A 219 12.70 -3.01 -16.55
CA ASN A 219 11.50 -3.82 -16.32
C ASN A 219 10.20 -3.03 -16.59
N MET A 220 10.25 -1.97 -17.42
CA MET A 220 9.12 -1.05 -17.62
C MET A 220 7.87 -1.77 -18.13
N ASP A 221 8.07 -2.71 -19.03
CA ASP A 221 7.03 -3.53 -19.64
C ASP A 221 6.39 -4.50 -18.62
N ARG A 222 7.16 -4.98 -17.66
CA ARG A 222 6.65 -5.79 -16.53
C ARG A 222 5.93 -4.94 -15.51
N LEU A 223 6.45 -3.75 -15.19
CA LEU A 223 5.80 -2.78 -14.31
C LEU A 223 4.41 -2.38 -14.84
N GLU A 224 4.32 -2.07 -16.13
CA GLU A 224 3.05 -1.73 -16.76
C GLU A 224 2.05 -2.89 -16.69
N TYR A 225 2.51 -4.12 -16.96
CA TYR A 225 1.65 -5.31 -16.88
C TYR A 225 1.17 -5.58 -15.45
N VAL A 226 2.05 -5.49 -14.45
CA VAL A 226 1.69 -5.65 -13.04
C VAL A 226 0.71 -4.57 -12.60
N ALA A 227 0.91 -3.32 -13.01
CA ALA A 227 -0.03 -2.24 -12.70
C ALA A 227 -1.40 -2.46 -13.34
N GLN A 228 -1.47 -2.92 -14.58
CA GLN A 228 -2.73 -3.29 -15.24
C GLN A 228 -3.42 -4.45 -14.52
N ALA A 229 -2.67 -5.50 -14.17
CA ALA A 229 -3.18 -6.60 -13.35
C ALA A 229 -3.75 -6.10 -12.02
N LEU A 230 -3.07 -5.19 -11.32
CA LEU A 230 -3.57 -4.60 -10.09
C LEU A 230 -4.85 -3.78 -10.29
N LEU A 231 -5.00 -3.08 -11.42
CA LEU A 231 -6.23 -2.34 -11.73
C LEU A 231 -7.43 -3.26 -11.96
N ILE A 232 -7.19 -4.45 -12.53
CA ILE A 232 -8.20 -5.46 -12.82
C ILE A 232 -8.55 -6.28 -11.58
N TYR A 233 -7.56 -6.87 -10.93
CA TYR A 233 -7.75 -7.82 -9.84
C TYR A 233 -7.78 -7.17 -8.45
N GLU A 234 -7.36 -5.92 -8.33
CA GLU A 234 -7.19 -5.12 -7.09
C GLU A 234 -6.16 -5.67 -6.10
N THR A 235 -5.95 -6.98 -6.07
CA THR A 235 -5.02 -7.69 -5.21
C THR A 235 -4.41 -8.86 -5.97
N LEU A 236 -3.08 -9.01 -5.90
CA LEU A 236 -2.34 -10.14 -6.42
C LEU A 236 -1.68 -10.87 -5.24
N ASP A 237 -1.91 -12.17 -5.13
CA ASP A 237 -1.10 -13.02 -4.26
C ASP A 237 0.30 -13.29 -4.88
N ALA A 238 1.15 -14.02 -4.16
CA ALA A 238 2.51 -14.32 -4.61
C ALA A 238 2.56 -15.01 -5.99
N GLU A 239 1.68 -15.97 -6.25
CA GLU A 239 1.67 -16.73 -7.49
C GLU A 239 1.13 -15.87 -8.65
N GLN A 240 0.05 -15.14 -8.41
CA GLN A 240 -0.53 -14.21 -9.37
C GLN A 240 0.44 -13.08 -9.71
N PHE A 241 1.17 -12.56 -8.73
CA PHE A 241 2.18 -11.54 -8.95
C PHE A 241 3.30 -12.07 -9.84
N VAL A 242 3.84 -13.27 -9.59
CA VAL A 242 4.88 -13.87 -10.45
C VAL A 242 4.37 -14.08 -11.87
N LYS A 243 3.13 -14.58 -12.03
CA LYS A 243 2.50 -14.70 -13.35
C LYS A 243 2.34 -13.34 -14.02
N ALA A 244 1.91 -12.30 -13.30
CA ALA A 244 1.79 -10.95 -13.84
C ALA A 244 3.17 -10.38 -14.25
N PHE A 245 4.19 -10.56 -13.43
CA PHE A 245 5.56 -10.14 -13.71
C PHE A 245 6.12 -10.81 -14.98
N ASN A 246 5.83 -12.10 -15.16
CA ASN A 246 6.18 -12.86 -16.37
C ASN A 246 5.21 -12.65 -17.55
N LYS A 247 4.17 -11.83 -17.38
CA LYS A 247 3.10 -11.56 -18.36
C LYS A 247 2.30 -12.79 -18.80
N GLU A 248 2.14 -13.73 -17.87
CA GLU A 248 1.40 -14.98 -18.02
C GLU A 248 0.00 -14.91 -17.38
N LEU A 249 -0.30 -13.85 -16.63
CA LEU A 249 -1.60 -13.66 -15.99
C LEU A 249 -2.60 -13.06 -17.00
N PRO A 250 -3.70 -13.76 -17.37
CA PRO A 250 -4.57 -13.33 -18.46
C PRO A 250 -5.35 -12.04 -18.12
N LEU A 251 -5.01 -10.93 -18.77
CA LEU A 251 -5.71 -9.64 -18.57
C LEU A 251 -6.94 -9.47 -19.49
N ASN A 252 -6.90 -10.03 -20.69
CA ASN A 252 -7.87 -9.78 -21.77
C ASN A 252 -9.26 -10.40 -21.55
N GLU A 253 -9.37 -11.45 -20.73
CA GLU A 253 -10.66 -12.09 -20.44
C GLU A 253 -11.49 -11.28 -19.43
N ILE A 254 -10.84 -10.47 -18.61
CA ILE A 254 -11.50 -9.71 -17.54
C ILE A 254 -11.77 -8.27 -17.97
N GLU A 255 -10.94 -7.69 -18.85
CA GLU A 255 -11.21 -6.36 -19.40
C GLU A 255 -12.58 -6.31 -20.10
N ASN A 256 -12.93 -7.35 -20.87
CA ASN A 256 -14.26 -7.50 -21.48
C ASN A 256 -15.38 -7.65 -20.44
N ALA A 257 -15.19 -8.48 -19.41
CA ALA A 257 -16.17 -8.68 -18.35
C ALA A 257 -16.40 -7.42 -17.49
N VAL A 258 -15.34 -6.66 -17.19
CA VAL A 258 -15.38 -5.42 -16.41
C VAL A 258 -15.98 -4.28 -17.24
N THR A 259 -15.70 -4.19 -18.54
CA THR A 259 -16.40 -3.23 -19.42
C THR A 259 -17.88 -3.52 -19.55
N GLU A 260 -18.28 -4.79 -19.63
CA GLU A 260 -19.70 -5.19 -19.66
C GLU A 260 -20.40 -4.90 -18.33
N GLU A 261 -19.74 -5.15 -17.20
CA GLU A 261 -20.30 -4.93 -15.87
C GLU A 261 -20.37 -3.42 -15.51
N ASN A 262 -19.37 -2.63 -15.88
CA ASN A 262 -19.38 -1.17 -15.68
C ASN A 262 -20.41 -0.49 -16.59
N SER A 263 -20.51 -0.91 -17.86
CA SER A 263 -21.57 -0.44 -18.76
C SER A 263 -22.96 -0.77 -18.21
N SER A 264 -23.13 -1.96 -17.63
CA SER A 264 -24.39 -2.37 -17.00
C SER A 264 -24.73 -1.51 -15.77
N LYS A 265 -23.75 -1.22 -14.91
CA LYS A 265 -23.93 -0.36 -13.72
C LYS A 265 -24.22 1.09 -14.08
N GLU A 266 -23.55 1.65 -15.09
CA GLU A 266 -23.83 3.02 -15.58
C GLU A 266 -25.25 3.14 -16.17
N VAL A 267 -25.70 2.13 -16.91
CA VAL A 267 -27.07 2.08 -17.46
C VAL A 267 -28.10 1.98 -16.32
N GLU A 268 -27.84 1.17 -15.31
CA GLU A 268 -28.71 1.01 -14.14
C GLU A 268 -28.79 2.31 -13.31
N GLU A 269 -27.67 3.03 -13.16
CA GLU A 269 -27.62 4.31 -12.46
C GLU A 269 -28.37 5.42 -13.21
N GLN A 270 -28.22 5.48 -14.55
CA GLN A 270 -28.97 6.41 -15.41
C GLN A 270 -30.48 6.09 -15.43
N LEU A 271 -30.84 4.81 -15.42
CA LEU A 271 -32.24 4.39 -15.35
C LEU A 271 -32.87 4.76 -14.00
N ASN A 272 -32.16 4.53 -12.90
CA ASN A 272 -32.60 4.91 -11.57
C ASN A 272 -32.73 6.43 -11.40
N TYR A 273 -31.83 7.22 -12.02
CA TYR A 273 -31.94 8.67 -12.06
C TYR A 273 -33.20 9.13 -12.83
N LYS A 274 -33.50 8.53 -13.99
CA LYS A 274 -34.72 8.82 -14.75
C LYS A 274 -35.98 8.46 -13.98
N ILE A 275 -36.02 7.29 -13.34
CA ILE A 275 -37.18 6.84 -12.55
C ILE A 275 -37.48 7.84 -11.42
N ARG A 276 -36.44 8.30 -10.69
CA ARG A 276 -36.62 9.29 -9.62
C ARG A 276 -37.15 10.63 -10.15
N LYS A 277 -36.64 11.07 -11.30
CA LYS A 277 -37.08 12.32 -11.93
C LYS A 277 -38.54 12.22 -12.41
N ASP A 278 -38.92 11.11 -13.01
CA ASP A 278 -40.30 10.87 -13.47
C ASP A 278 -41.29 10.75 -12.29
N GLU A 279 -40.85 10.18 -11.15
CA GLU A 279 -41.62 10.16 -9.90
C GLU A 279 -41.79 11.56 -9.29
N GLU A 280 -40.74 12.39 -9.28
CA GLU A 280 -40.83 13.79 -8.84
C GLU A 280 -41.76 14.63 -9.73
N GLU A 281 -41.69 14.45 -11.06
CA GLU A 281 -42.59 15.12 -12.00
C GLU A 281 -44.06 14.66 -11.81
N ARG A 282 -44.30 13.36 -11.60
CA ARG A 282 -45.65 12.86 -11.29
C ARG A 282 -46.19 13.40 -9.97
N ASN A 283 -45.38 13.45 -8.92
CA ASN A 283 -45.80 13.97 -7.62
C ASN A 283 -46.12 15.47 -7.72
N ASN A 284 -45.33 16.25 -8.45
CA ASN A 284 -45.63 17.65 -8.71
C ASN A 284 -46.94 17.86 -9.50
N VAL A 285 -47.25 17.01 -10.48
CA VAL A 285 -48.51 17.08 -11.23
C VAL A 285 -49.72 16.71 -10.34
N ILE A 286 -49.56 15.73 -9.45
CA ILE A 286 -50.61 15.35 -8.47
C ILE A 286 -50.87 16.51 -7.49
N ASP A 287 -49.81 17.19 -7.03
CA ASP A 287 -49.93 18.34 -6.13
C ASP A 287 -50.54 19.58 -6.81
N ILE A 288 -50.28 19.78 -8.11
CA ILE A 288 -50.93 20.83 -8.90
C ILE A 288 -52.42 20.55 -9.09
N ASN A 289 -52.80 19.30 -9.38
CA ASN A 289 -54.20 18.93 -9.59
C ASN A 289 -55.02 19.00 -8.30
N LYS A 290 -54.47 18.62 -7.15
CA LYS A 290 -55.10 18.83 -5.83
C LYS A 290 -55.38 20.32 -5.55
N ASN A 291 -54.44 21.20 -5.89
CA ASN A 291 -54.59 22.64 -5.71
C ASN A 291 -55.61 23.28 -6.68
N LEU A 292 -55.93 22.62 -7.79
CA LEU A 292 -56.96 23.06 -8.74
C LEU A 292 -58.37 22.60 -8.32
N GLU A 293 -58.51 21.39 -7.78
CA GLU A 293 -59.77 20.90 -7.22
C GLU A 293 -60.21 21.75 -6.01
N ASP A 294 -59.30 22.09 -5.09
CA ASP A 294 -59.57 22.96 -3.92
C ASP A 294 -59.96 24.41 -4.28
N LYS A 295 -59.65 24.86 -5.50
CA LYS A 295 -60.08 26.19 -6.00
C LYS A 295 -61.44 26.14 -6.69
N SER A 296 -61.86 25.00 -7.21
CA SER A 296 -63.16 24.85 -7.88
C SER A 296 -64.35 24.73 -6.90
N ASP A 297 -64.10 24.33 -5.66
CA ASP A 297 -65.11 24.25 -4.59
C ASP A 297 -65.31 25.56 -3.81
N LYS A 298 -64.57 26.63 -4.15
CA LYS A 298 -64.72 27.96 -3.53
C LYS A 298 -65.55 28.98 -4.34
N ASP A 299 -65.94 28.63 -5.56
CA ASP A 299 -66.74 29.51 -6.45
C ASP A 299 -68.15 28.95 -6.74
N LYS A 300 -68.74 28.20 -5.80
CA LYS A 300 -70.18 27.86 -5.79
C LYS A 300 -70.89 28.33 -4.53
#